data_AF-A0A9D7P6C8-F1
#
_entry.id   AF-A0A9D7P6C8-F1
#
_cell.length_a   1.000
_cell.length_b   1.000
_cell.length_c   1.000
_cell.angle_alpha   90.00
_cell.angle_beta   90.00
_cell.angle_gamma   90.00
#
_symmetry.space_group_name_H-M   'P 1'
#
loop_
_entity.id
_entity.type
_entity.pdbx_description
1 polymer ?
#
loop_
_entity_poly.entity_id
_entity_poly.type
_entity_poly.pdbx_seq_one_letter_code
_entity_poly.pdbx_strand_id
1 'polypeptide(L)'
;MALAVEYDESSDPVDVAFFCPVAHPAKPDLKKLKPGQNGTKKLFSIYGDRLLRVRYRYDASRHVRLKTIEIIVDSIPWIPADENAPDNTLVALKIGPTEKLLQQKIKTAGGRWNGFKRRWEISLGKAKEFGLRDRIDPKTLPKRAGKKHA
;
A
#
# COMPACT_ATOMS: atom_id res chain seq x y z
N MET A 1 -42.39 -72.39 13.12
CA MET A 1 -42.70 -71.69 11.86
C MET A 1 -41.98 -70.34 11.88
N ALA A 2 -40.67 -70.36 11.63
CA ALA A 2 -39.82 -69.18 11.58
C ALA A 2 -39.26 -69.12 10.15
N LEU A 3 -39.60 -68.06 9.43
CA LEU A 3 -39.20 -67.85 8.04
C LEU A 3 -37.73 -67.42 7.99
N ALA A 4 -36.97 -68.09 7.12
CA ALA A 4 -35.71 -67.61 6.60
C ALA A 4 -35.97 -66.48 5.59
N VAL A 5 -35.14 -65.45 5.58
CA VAL A 5 -34.87 -64.68 4.35
C VAL A 5 -33.37 -64.43 4.28
N GLU A 6 -32.79 -65.01 3.24
CA GLU A 6 -31.41 -64.89 2.80
C GLU A 6 -31.11 -63.42 2.45
N TYR A 7 -29.93 -62.93 2.83
CA TYR A 7 -29.44 -61.61 2.42
C TYR A 7 -28.44 -61.84 1.29
N ASP A 8 -28.87 -61.49 0.08
CA ASP A 8 -28.13 -61.66 -1.18
C ASP A 8 -26.96 -60.66 -1.27
N GLU A 9 -25.82 -61.19 -1.70
CA GLU A 9 -24.51 -60.55 -1.73
C GLU A 9 -24.18 -60.20 -3.19
N SER A 10 -24.86 -59.21 -3.79
CA SER A 10 -24.45 -58.70 -5.10
C SER A 10 -25.13 -57.38 -5.44
N SER A 11 -24.40 -56.27 -5.27
CA SER A 11 -24.20 -55.23 -6.29
C SER A 11 -23.82 -53.88 -5.64
N ASP A 12 -22.52 -53.64 -5.52
CA ASP A 12 -21.96 -52.28 -5.63
C ASP A 12 -22.26 -51.73 -7.05
N PRO A 13 -22.20 -50.40 -7.33
CA PRO A 13 -21.61 -49.33 -6.52
C PRO A 13 -22.47 -48.04 -6.48
N VAL A 14 -22.74 -47.48 -5.30
CA VAL A 14 -23.16 -46.07 -5.19
C VAL A 14 -21.98 -45.23 -4.73
N ASP A 15 -21.28 -44.72 -5.75
CA ASP A 15 -20.43 -43.53 -5.78
C ASP A 15 -20.22 -42.84 -4.43
N VAL A 16 -18.99 -43.01 -3.91
CA VAL A 16 -18.40 -42.20 -2.85
C VAL A 16 -18.07 -40.83 -3.44
N ALA A 17 -19.11 -40.04 -3.75
CA ALA A 17 -18.98 -38.72 -4.35
C ALA A 17 -20.02 -37.75 -3.76
N PHE A 18 -20.04 -37.62 -2.43
CA PHE A 18 -20.50 -36.39 -1.77
C PHE A 18 -19.32 -35.59 -1.21
N PHE A 19 -18.25 -35.52 -2.00
CA PHE A 19 -17.40 -34.33 -2.02
C PHE A 19 -18.20 -33.26 -2.76
N CYS A 20 -19.09 -32.56 -2.06
CA CYS A 20 -19.74 -31.40 -2.64
C CYS A 20 -18.68 -30.29 -2.74
N PRO A 21 -18.13 -29.93 -3.91
CA PRO A 21 -17.17 -28.85 -4.01
C PRO A 21 -18.00 -27.57 -4.14
N VAL A 22 -18.81 -27.27 -3.13
CA VAL A 22 -19.36 -25.92 -3.04
C VAL A 22 -18.18 -25.07 -2.62
N ALA A 23 -17.53 -24.45 -3.60
CA ALA A 23 -16.72 -23.28 -3.39
C ALA A 23 -17.60 -22.31 -2.60
N HIS A 24 -17.50 -22.37 -1.27
CA HIS A 24 -18.10 -21.38 -0.41
C HIS A 24 -17.51 -20.06 -0.90
N PRO A 25 -18.34 -19.07 -1.27
CA PRO A 25 -17.82 -17.81 -1.73
C PRO A 25 -16.89 -17.31 -0.64
N ALA A 26 -15.60 -17.18 -0.96
CA ALA A 26 -14.58 -16.73 -0.03
C ALA A 26 -15.11 -15.47 0.64
N LYS A 27 -15.40 -15.57 1.96
CA LYS A 27 -15.85 -14.41 2.74
C LYS A 27 -14.86 -13.30 2.42
N PRO A 28 -15.29 -12.08 2.04
CA PRO A 28 -14.36 -11.05 1.60
C PRO A 28 -13.27 -10.87 2.65
N ASP A 29 -12.04 -11.19 2.27
CA ASP A 29 -10.94 -11.53 3.20
C ASP A 29 -10.47 -10.35 4.04
N LEU A 30 -11.04 -9.16 3.87
CA LEU A 30 -10.53 -7.96 4.48
C LEU A 30 -11.61 -6.93 4.82
N LYS A 31 -11.98 -6.86 6.10
CA LYS A 31 -12.74 -5.72 6.65
C LYS A 31 -11.77 -4.70 7.24
N LYS A 32 -11.68 -3.52 6.63
CA LYS A 32 -10.96 -2.36 7.18
C LYS A 32 -11.93 -1.50 7.97
N LEU A 33 -11.60 -1.20 9.22
CA LEU A 33 -12.39 -0.32 10.09
C LEU A 33 -11.57 0.89 10.51
N LYS A 34 -12.24 2.04 10.56
CA LYS A 34 -11.73 3.27 11.18
C LYS A 34 -11.88 3.18 12.71
N PRO A 35 -10.99 3.84 13.46
CA PRO A 35 -11.17 4.03 14.91
C PRO A 35 -12.56 4.57 15.24
N GLY A 36 -13.16 4.11 16.34
CA GLY A 36 -14.50 4.52 16.78
C GLY A 36 -15.68 3.79 16.12
N GLN A 37 -15.49 3.08 15.00
CA GLN A 37 -16.55 2.28 14.37
C GLN A 37 -16.92 1.04 15.20
N ASN A 38 -18.14 0.52 15.01
CA ASN A 38 -18.58 -0.74 15.62
C ASN A 38 -17.57 -1.88 15.33
N GLY A 39 -17.08 -2.53 16.40
CA GLY A 39 -15.98 -3.52 16.34
C GLY A 39 -14.59 -2.98 16.69
N THR A 40 -14.42 -1.65 16.79
CA THR A 40 -13.16 -0.99 17.16
C THR A 40 -13.21 -0.22 18.49
N LYS A 41 -14.40 -0.02 19.09
CA LYS A 41 -14.60 0.77 20.33
C LYS A 41 -13.66 0.37 21.47
N LYS A 42 -13.51 -0.94 21.74
CA LYS A 42 -12.58 -1.43 22.78
C LYS A 42 -11.13 -1.05 22.49
N LEU A 43 -10.70 -1.14 21.23
CA LEU A 43 -9.34 -0.78 20.84
C LEU A 43 -9.14 0.74 20.89
N PHE A 44 -10.14 1.51 20.49
CA PHE A 44 -10.11 2.96 20.61
C PHE A 44 -10.05 3.40 22.07
N SER A 45 -10.74 2.72 22.98
CA SER A 45 -10.62 2.99 24.42
C SER A 45 -9.21 2.73 24.98
N ILE A 46 -8.44 1.83 24.38
CA ILE A 46 -7.09 1.47 24.84
C ILE A 46 -6.03 2.40 24.22
N TYR A 47 -6.13 2.64 22.91
CA TYR A 47 -5.10 3.34 22.14
C TYR A 47 -5.45 4.79 21.79
N GLY A 48 -6.71 5.20 21.99
CA GLY A 48 -7.20 6.54 21.67
C GLY A 48 -6.86 6.96 20.24
N ASP A 49 -6.38 8.19 20.11
CA ASP A 49 -5.99 8.81 18.84
C ASP A 49 -4.75 8.17 18.21
N ARG A 50 -4.02 7.33 18.96
CA ARG A 50 -2.89 6.56 18.43
C ARG A 50 -3.35 5.38 17.58
N LEU A 51 -4.62 4.97 17.68
CA LEU A 51 -5.16 3.92 16.82
C LEU A 51 -5.37 4.47 15.41
N LEU A 52 -4.61 3.97 14.44
CA LEU A 52 -4.71 4.46 13.05
C LEU A 52 -5.72 3.61 12.24
N ARG A 53 -5.68 2.29 12.38
CA ARG A 53 -6.53 1.38 11.61
C ARG A 53 -6.71 0.03 12.28
N VAL A 54 -7.86 -0.61 12.05
CA VAL A 54 -8.11 -2.01 12.42
C VAL A 54 -8.41 -2.84 11.17
N ARG A 55 -7.82 -4.03 11.08
CA ARG A 55 -8.02 -4.96 9.96
C ARG A 55 -8.44 -6.34 10.48
N TYR A 56 -9.46 -6.91 9.85
CA TYR A 56 -9.83 -8.30 10.03
C TYR A 56 -9.44 -9.09 8.80
N ARG A 57 -8.76 -10.23 9.00
CA ARG A 57 -8.45 -11.20 7.95
C ARG A 57 -8.94 -12.58 8.37
N TYR A 58 -9.60 -13.27 7.46
CA TYR A 58 -9.95 -14.67 7.65
C TYR A 58 -8.89 -15.52 6.97
N ASP A 59 -8.44 -16.56 7.66
CA ASP A 59 -7.57 -17.58 7.11
C ASP A 59 -8.37 -18.87 7.08
N ALA A 60 -8.91 -19.20 5.90
CA ALA A 60 -9.72 -20.39 5.71
C ALA A 60 -8.91 -21.67 5.90
N SER A 61 -7.63 -21.69 5.51
CA SER A 61 -6.77 -22.88 5.64
C SER A 61 -6.53 -23.27 7.09
N ARG A 62 -6.40 -22.27 7.97
CA ARG A 62 -6.16 -22.46 9.41
C ARG A 62 -7.43 -22.34 10.24
N HIS A 63 -8.57 -22.06 9.63
CA HIS A 63 -9.83 -21.73 10.30
C HIS A 63 -9.70 -20.66 11.40
N VAL A 64 -8.85 -19.64 11.19
CA VAL A 64 -8.66 -18.56 12.17
C VAL A 64 -9.12 -17.22 11.63
N ARG A 65 -9.65 -16.38 12.53
CA ARG A 65 -9.90 -14.96 12.28
C ARG A 65 -8.81 -14.14 12.96
N LEU A 66 -8.00 -13.47 12.16
CA LEU A 66 -6.96 -12.56 12.65
C LEU A 66 -7.54 -11.15 12.78
N LYS A 67 -7.21 -10.48 13.88
CA LYS A 67 -7.50 -9.06 14.10
C LYS A 67 -6.17 -8.35 14.33
N THR A 68 -5.84 -7.41 13.45
CA THR A 68 -4.62 -6.61 13.55
C THR A 68 -4.96 -5.13 13.66
N ILE A 69 -4.04 -4.37 14.26
CA ILE A 69 -4.15 -2.93 14.42
C ILE A 69 -2.87 -2.26 13.90
N GLU A 70 -3.03 -1.09 13.28
CA GLU A 70 -1.94 -0.17 12.98
C GLU A 70 -2.01 0.94 14.05
N ILE A 71 -0.94 1.12 14.82
CA ILE A 71 -0.86 2.09 15.93
C ILE A 71 0.31 3.06 15.72
N ILE A 72 0.13 4.30 16.17
CA ILE A 72 1.17 5.32 16.19
C ILE A 72 2.04 5.10 17.44
N VAL A 73 3.29 4.68 17.23
CA VAL A 73 4.26 4.49 18.33
C VAL A 73 4.99 5.80 18.65
N ASP A 74 5.31 6.59 17.63
CA ASP A 74 5.98 7.88 17.72
C ASP A 74 5.43 8.85 16.66
N SER A 75 5.44 10.15 16.97
CA SER A 75 5.00 11.22 16.08
C SER A 75 5.91 12.43 16.26
N ILE A 76 6.69 12.72 15.24
CA ILE A 76 7.61 13.86 15.20
C ILE A 76 7.22 14.73 14.01
N PRO A 77 7.19 16.07 14.14
CA PRO A 77 7.03 16.96 13.01
C PRO A 77 8.02 16.61 11.90
N TRP A 78 7.51 16.39 10.69
CA TRP A 78 8.32 16.07 9.51
C TRP A 78 8.05 17.10 8.42
N ILE A 79 9.11 17.78 7.98
CA ILE A 79 9.08 18.69 6.84
C ILE A 79 9.66 17.93 5.63
N PRO A 80 8.92 17.88 4.49
CA PRO A 80 9.41 17.32 3.24
C PRO A 80 10.77 17.88 2.79
N ALA A 81 11.57 17.06 2.11
CA ALA A 81 12.94 17.45 1.74
C ALA A 81 12.99 18.58 0.70
N ASP A 82 11.97 18.68 -0.15
CA ASP A 82 11.80 19.76 -1.11
C ASP A 82 11.35 21.08 -0.46
N GLU A 83 10.65 21.04 0.68
CA GLU A 83 10.30 22.25 1.43
C GLU A 83 11.51 22.85 2.17
N ASN A 84 12.42 22.01 2.69
CA ASN A 84 13.63 22.48 3.38
C ASN A 84 14.78 22.87 2.45
N ALA A 85 14.77 22.45 1.19
CA ALA A 85 15.85 22.71 0.26
C ALA A 85 15.76 24.15 -0.29
N PRO A 86 16.90 24.87 -0.39
CA PRO A 86 16.88 26.21 -0.98
C PRO A 86 16.40 26.14 -2.43
N ASP A 87 15.65 27.15 -2.87
CA ASP A 87 15.03 27.14 -4.19
C ASP A 87 16.04 27.12 -5.34
N ASN A 88 17.28 27.54 -5.10
CA ASN A 88 18.38 27.44 -6.06
C ASN A 88 19.02 26.03 -6.13
N THR A 89 18.51 25.05 -5.38
CA THR A 89 19.00 23.67 -5.45
C THR A 89 18.70 23.09 -6.82
N LEU A 90 19.72 22.57 -7.49
CA LEU A 90 19.55 21.95 -8.80
C LEU A 90 18.99 20.52 -8.64
N VAL A 91 17.79 20.28 -9.16
CA VAL A 91 17.08 19.00 -9.06
C VAL A 91 16.88 18.37 -10.42
N ALA A 92 16.87 17.04 -10.48
CA ALA A 92 16.57 16.31 -11.70
C ALA A 92 15.07 15.99 -11.80
N LEU A 93 14.49 16.20 -12.98
CA LEU A 93 13.10 15.93 -13.30
C LEU A 93 12.98 14.72 -14.23
N LYS A 94 12.03 13.84 -13.91
CA LYS A 94 11.61 12.73 -14.77
C LYS A 94 10.54 13.24 -15.74
N ILE A 95 10.94 13.45 -16.98
CA ILE A 95 10.07 13.92 -18.06
C ILE A 95 10.20 12.97 -19.24
N GLY A 96 9.06 12.56 -19.78
CA GLY A 96 9.00 11.67 -20.93
C GLY A 96 9.56 12.32 -22.19
N PRO A 97 10.13 11.53 -23.12
CA PRO A 97 10.68 12.04 -24.37
C PRO A 97 9.64 12.72 -25.27
N THR A 98 8.37 12.31 -25.15
CA THR A 98 7.22 12.82 -25.93
C THR A 98 6.68 14.14 -25.40
N GLU A 99 7.02 14.55 -24.17
CA GLU A 99 6.49 15.75 -23.52
C GLU A 99 7.20 17.03 -23.99
N LYS A 100 7.18 17.30 -25.31
CA LYS A 100 7.95 18.38 -25.95
C LYS A 100 7.63 19.77 -25.40
N LEU A 101 6.36 20.06 -25.13
CA LEU A 101 5.94 21.35 -24.55
C LEU A 101 6.56 21.57 -23.15
N LEU A 102 6.60 20.52 -22.33
CA LEU A 102 7.19 20.59 -21.00
C LEU A 102 8.71 20.74 -21.07
N GLN A 103 9.36 20.03 -22.00
CA GLN A 103 10.79 20.17 -22.27
C GLN A 103 11.16 21.59 -22.73
N GLN A 104 10.38 22.17 -23.63
CA GLN A 104 10.56 23.55 -24.07
C GLN A 104 10.37 24.54 -22.92
N LYS A 105 9.31 24.38 -22.12
CA LYS A 105 9.06 25.22 -20.94
C LYS A 105 10.24 25.22 -19.96
N ILE A 106 10.82 24.04 -19.71
CA ILE A 106 11.98 23.89 -18.83
C ILE A 106 13.23 24.50 -19.43
N LYS A 107 13.47 24.29 -20.73
CA LYS A 107 14.60 24.90 -21.44
C LYS A 107 14.54 26.42 -21.39
N THR A 108 13.37 27.02 -21.63
CA THR A 108 13.17 28.47 -21.54
C THR A 108 13.39 29.01 -20.12
N ALA A 109 13.10 28.20 -19.10
CA ALA A 109 13.32 28.53 -17.70
C ALA A 109 14.77 28.30 -17.21
N GLY A 110 15.72 28.04 -18.13
CA GLY A 110 17.12 27.79 -17.81
C GLY A 110 17.45 26.34 -17.43
N GLY A 111 16.52 25.41 -17.62
CA GLY A 111 16.76 23.99 -17.38
C GLY A 111 17.65 23.35 -18.46
N ARG A 112 18.49 22.41 -18.04
CA ARG A 112 19.49 21.74 -18.89
C ARG A 112 19.21 20.24 -19.00
N TRP A 113 19.45 19.67 -20.16
CA TRP A 113 19.40 18.22 -20.32
C TRP A 113 20.71 17.59 -19.86
N ASN A 114 20.65 16.66 -18.92
CA ASN A 114 21.79 15.84 -18.51
C ASN A 114 21.72 14.48 -19.24
N GLY A 115 22.56 14.31 -20.27
CA GLY A 115 22.61 13.10 -21.10
C GLY A 115 23.04 11.85 -20.34
N PHE A 116 23.93 11.97 -19.36
CA PHE A 116 24.40 10.83 -18.55
C PHE A 116 23.29 10.28 -17.67
N LYS A 117 22.53 11.16 -17.02
CA LYS A 117 21.40 10.76 -16.16
C LYS A 117 20.11 10.53 -16.93
N ARG A 118 20.05 10.98 -18.20
CA ARG A 118 18.84 11.03 -19.03
C ARG A 118 17.69 11.74 -18.29
N ARG A 119 18.01 12.91 -17.72
CA ARG A 119 17.08 13.73 -16.91
C ARG A 119 17.24 15.20 -17.25
N TRP A 120 16.16 15.96 -17.11
CA TRP A 120 16.22 17.42 -17.13
C TRP A 120 16.61 17.93 -15.76
N GLU A 121 17.53 18.88 -15.68
CA GLU A 121 17.95 19.53 -14.44
C GLU A 121 17.48 20.98 -14.45
N ILE A 122 16.86 21.42 -13.36
CA ILE A 122 16.38 22.81 -13.18
C ILE A 122 16.46 23.18 -11.69
N SER A 123 16.38 24.46 -11.35
CA SER A 123 16.27 24.89 -9.95
C SER A 123 14.96 24.40 -9.31
N LEU A 124 15.03 24.03 -8.04
CA LEU A 124 13.91 23.53 -7.27
C LEU A 124 12.76 24.53 -7.21
N GLY A 125 13.06 25.83 -7.07
CA GLY A 125 12.06 26.90 -7.10
C GLY A 125 11.24 26.89 -8.39
N LYS A 126 11.91 26.75 -9.55
CA LYS A 126 11.23 26.64 -10.85
C LYS A 126 10.45 25.33 -11.02
N ALA A 127 10.97 24.22 -10.50
CA ALA A 127 10.23 22.97 -10.47
C ALA A 127 8.93 23.07 -9.64
N LYS A 128 8.98 23.75 -8.49
CA LYS A 128 7.81 24.04 -7.63
C LYS A 128 6.82 24.97 -8.34
N GLU A 129 7.30 26.05 -8.96
CA GLU A 129 6.49 27.02 -9.73
C GLU A 129 5.74 26.33 -10.88
N PHE A 130 6.37 25.36 -11.55
CA PHE A 130 5.74 24.61 -12.63
C PHE A 130 4.86 23.44 -12.17
N GLY A 131 4.71 23.23 -10.85
CA GLY A 131 3.90 22.13 -10.31
C GLY A 131 4.50 20.74 -10.57
N LEU A 132 5.82 20.65 -10.74
CA LEU A 132 6.52 19.40 -11.12
C LEU A 132 7.08 18.63 -9.91
N ARG A 133 6.54 18.85 -8.71
CA ARG A 133 7.04 18.26 -7.45
C ARG A 133 7.10 16.73 -7.52
N ASP A 134 6.03 16.08 -7.99
CA ASP A 134 5.93 14.61 -8.08
C ASP A 134 6.89 13.98 -9.10
N ARG A 135 7.55 14.81 -9.91
CA ARG A 135 8.48 14.37 -10.97
C ARG A 135 9.94 14.59 -10.58
N ILE A 136 10.22 15.19 -9.44
CA ILE A 136 11.57 15.37 -8.93
C ILE A 136 12.15 14.00 -8.56
N ASP A 137 13.37 13.73 -9.00
CA ASP A 137 14.12 12.56 -8.59
C ASP A 137 14.56 12.73 -7.12
N PRO A 138 14.07 11.89 -6.19
CA PRO A 138 14.38 12.03 -4.77
C PRO A 138 15.87 11.97 -4.46
N LYS A 139 16.68 11.34 -5.33
CA LYS A 139 18.13 11.26 -5.15
C LYS A 139 18.85 12.60 -5.31
N THR A 140 18.19 13.57 -5.93
CA THR A 140 18.76 14.91 -6.15
C THR A 140 18.41 15.92 -5.08
N LEU A 141 17.45 15.58 -4.21
CA LEU A 141 17.16 16.39 -3.04
C LEU A 141 18.26 16.20 -1.98
N PRO A 142 18.56 17.24 -1.20
CA PRO A 142 19.55 17.14 -0.13
C PRO A 142 19.12 16.03 0.83
N LYS A 143 20.08 15.15 1.15
CA LYS A 143 19.85 14.10 2.15
C LYS A 143 19.65 14.76 3.51
N ARG A 144 18.74 14.19 4.29
CA ARG A 144 18.50 14.58 5.69
C ARG A 144 19.84 14.63 6.43
N ALA A 145 20.09 15.68 7.21
CA ALA A 145 21.03 15.60 8.31
C ALA A 145 20.42 14.61 9.32
N GLY A 146 20.95 13.38 9.37
CA GLY A 146 20.48 12.40 10.34
C GLY A 146 20.74 12.94 11.74
N LYS A 147 19.69 13.14 12.54
CA LYS A 147 19.85 13.31 13.99
C LYS A 147 20.48 12.01 14.50
N LYS A 148 21.73 12.07 14.96
CA LYS A 148 22.31 10.99 15.75
C LYS A 148 21.42 10.88 17.00
N HIS A 149 20.79 9.72 17.19
CA HIS A 149 20.19 9.40 18.47
C HIS A 149 21.36 9.27 19.46
N ALA A 150 21.40 10.19 20.43
CA ALA A 150 22.21 10.05 21.64
C ALA A 150 21.48 9.11 22.60
#